data_AF-A0A1L5KTW4-F1
#
_entry.id   AF-A0A1L5KTW4-F1
#
_cell.length_a   1.000
_cell.length_b   1.000
_cell.length_c   1.000
_cell.angle_alpha   90.00
_cell.angle_beta   90.00
_cell.angle_gamma   90.00
#
_symmetry.space_group_name_H-M   'P 1'
#
loop_
_entity.id
_entity.type
_entity.pdbx_description
1 polymer ?
#
loop_
_entity_poly.entity_id
_entity_poly.type
_entity_poly.pdbx_seq_one_letter_code
_entity_poly.pdbx_strand_id
1 'polypeptide(L)' 'MRKVVLFIAMSLDGYIADGNGGVAWLNGHGNDNENIDTYTEFTKDIDYV' A
#
# COMPACT_ATOMS: atom_id res chain seq x y z
N MET A 1 -20.54 13.85 -3.78
CA MET A 1 -19.40 14.78 -3.65
C MET A 1 -18.13 13.99 -3.93
N ARG A 2 -17.20 14.53 -4.73
CA ARG A 2 -15.91 13.87 -4.99
C ARG A 2 -15.04 13.89 -3.73
N LYS A 3 -14.29 12.81 -3.48
CA LYS A 3 -13.36 12.68 -2.35
C LYS A 3 -11.95 12.48 -2.89
N VAL A 4 -10.95 12.99 -2.16
CA VAL A 4 -9.54 12.67 -2.36
C VAL A 4 -9.12 11.78 -1.20
N VAL A 5 -8.59 10.60 -1.49
CA VAL A 5 -8.26 9.57 -0.50
C VAL A 5 -6.83 9.09 -0.74
N LEU A 6 -6.03 9.03 0.33
CA LEU A 6 -4.68 8.46 0.30
C LEU A 6 -4.74 7.02 0.82
N PHE A 7 -4.28 6.08 0.01
CA PHE A 7 -4.07 4.68 0.38
C PHE A 7 -2.60 4.34 0.15
N ILE A 8 -1.86 4.02 1.22
CA ILE A 8 -0.40 3.90 1.15
C ILE A 8 0.12 2.87 2.16
N ALA A 9 1.14 2.11 1.74
CA ALA A 9 1.94 1.28 2.64
C ALA A 9 3.12 2.08 3.18
N MET A 10 3.41 1.94 4.48
CA MET A 10 4.56 2.59 5.13
C MET A 10 5.23 1.63 6.10
N SER A 11 6.52 1.85 6.36
CA SER A 11 7.22 1.21 7.44
C SER A 11 6.64 1.64 8.79
N LEU A 12 6.95 0.88 9.86
CA LEU A 12 6.47 1.17 11.21
C LEU A 12 6.86 2.58 11.71
N ASP A 13 8.00 3.08 11.23
CA ASP A 13 8.56 4.40 11.53
C ASP A 13 8.18 5.48 10.51
N GLY A 14 7.29 5.18 9.56
CA GLY A 14 6.62 6.18 8.72
C GLY A 14 7.29 6.50 7.38
N TYR A 15 8.22 5.68 6.91
CA TYR A 15 8.87 5.83 5.61
C TYR A 15 8.17 5.01 4.53
N ILE A 16 8.19 5.50 3.29
CA ILE A 16 7.58 4.84 2.12
C ILE A 16 8.61 4.21 1.18
N ALA A 17 9.89 4.53 1.38
CA ALA A 17 11.02 4.00 0.63
C ALA A 17 12.28 3.99 1.51
N ASP A 18 13.24 3.12 1.18
CA ASP A 18 14.56 3.13 1.79
C ASP A 18 15.41 4.33 1.30
N GLY A 19 16.62 4.48 1.85
CA GLY A 19 17.51 5.59 1.51
C GLY A 19 17.97 5.64 0.05
N ASN A 20 17.78 4.56 -0.72
CA ASN A 20 18.05 4.48 -2.15
C ASN A 20 16.77 4.61 -3.01
N GLY A 21 15.60 4.85 -2.38
CA GLY A 21 14.30 4.88 -3.04
C GLY A 21 13.68 3.50 -3.29
N GLY A 22 14.24 2.44 -2.70
CA GLY A 22 13.75 1.07 -2.84
C GLY A 22 12.58 0.74 -1.92
N VAL A 23 11.79 -0.27 -2.30
CA VAL A 23 10.62 -0.76 -1.55
C VAL A 23 10.74 -2.24 -1.16
N ALA A 24 11.97 -2.78 -1.14
CA ALA A 24 12.20 -4.20 -0.89
C ALA A 24 11.65 -4.69 0.46
N TRP A 25 11.52 -3.78 1.44
CA TRP A 25 10.95 -4.02 2.75
C TRP A 25 9.47 -4.47 2.71
N LEU A 26 8.72 -4.14 1.64
CA LEU A 26 7.36 -4.63 1.43
C LEU A 26 7.29 -6.16 1.27
N ASN A 27 8.36 -6.79 0.79
CA ASN A 27 8.44 -8.24 0.62
C ASN A 27 8.85 -8.99 1.90
N GLY A 28 9.01 -8.28 3.03
CA GLY A 28 9.59 -8.83 4.26
C GLY A 28 8.63 -9.64 5.14
N HIS A 29 7.32 -9.64 4.84
CA HIS A 29 6.32 -10.42 5.58
C HIS A 29 6.12 -11.79 4.89
N GLY A 30 6.50 -12.86 5.59
CA GLY A 30 6.45 -14.23 5.06
C GLY A 30 5.03 -14.76 4.78
N ASN A 31 4.97 -15.60 3.74
CA ASN A 31 3.83 -16.36 3.22
C ASN A 31 2.56 -15.54 2.91
N ASP A 32 2.33 -15.33 1.62
CA ASP A 32 1.26 -14.54 0.96
C ASP A 32 -0.19 -14.93 1.32
N ASN A 33 -0.39 -15.89 2.23
CA ASN A 33 -1.70 -16.44 2.59
C ASN A 33 -2.47 -15.61 3.63
N GLU A 34 -1.84 -14.62 4.28
CA GLU A 34 -2.51 -13.75 5.27
C GLU A 34 -2.85 -12.35 4.76
N ASN A 35 -2.40 -11.96 3.56
CA ASN A 35 -2.76 -10.68 2.99
C ASN A 35 -4.13 -10.78 2.31
N ILE A 36 -5.17 -10.38 3.05
CA ILE A 36 -6.47 -10.05 2.47
C ILE A 36 -6.21 -9.03 1.36
N ASP A 37 -6.70 -9.31 0.14
CA ASP A 37 -6.58 -8.41 -1.01
C ASP A 37 -7.49 -7.18 -0.82
N THR A 38 -7.05 -6.26 0.03
CA THR A 38 -7.76 -5.02 0.33
C THR A 38 -7.60 -3.97 -0.76
N TYR A 39 -6.53 -4.08 -1.57
CA TYR A 39 -6.28 -3.12 -2.65
C TYR A 39 -7.31 -3.30 -3.76
N THR A 40 -7.59 -4.54 -4.18
CA THR A 40 -8.64 -4.80 -5.17
C THR A 40 -9.98 -4.23 -4.72
N GLU A 41 -10.38 -4.43 -3.47
CA GLU A 41 -11.65 -3.88 -2.97
C GLU A 41 -11.65 -2.35 -2.96
N PHE A 42 -10.55 -1.73 -2.51
CA PHE A 42 -10.41 -0.28 -2.47
C PHE A 42 -10.52 0.37 -3.86
N THR A 43 -9.94 -0.24 -4.89
CA THR A 43 -9.92 0.34 -6.24
C THR A 43 -11.26 0.33 -6.97
N LYS A 44 -12.25 -0.47 -6.52
CA LYS A 44 -13.57 -0.59 -7.17
C LYS A 44 -14.33 0.73 -7.28
N ASP A 45 -14.11 1.63 -6.32
CA ASP A 45 -14.81 2.91 -6.22
C ASP A 45 -13.94 4.10 -6.66
N ILE A 46 -12.78 3.86 -7.27
CA ILE A 46 -11.87 4.92 -7.74
C ILE A 46 -12.21 5.33 -9.17
N ASP A 47 -12.57 6.59 -9.35
CA ASP A 47 -12.79 7.18 -10.68
C ASP A 47 -11.48 7.56 -11.39
N TYR A 48 -10.46 8.03 -10.64
CA TYR A 48 -9.18 8.55 -11.16
C TYR A 48 -8.02 8.39 -10.15
N VAL A 49 -6.79 8.19 -10.66
CA VAL A 49 -5.51 8.15 -9.91
C VAL A 49 -4.60 9.29 -10.34
#